data_AF-A0A353BAF0-F1
#
_entry.id   AF-A0A353BAF0-F1
#
_cell.length_a   1.000
_cell.length_b   1.000
_cell.length_c   1.000
_cell.angle_alpha   90.00
_cell.angle_beta   90.00
_cell.angle_gamma   90.00
#
_symmetry.space_group_name_H-M   'P 1'
#
loop_
_entity.id
_entity.type
_entity.pdbx_description
1 polymer ?
#
loop_
_entity_poly.entity_id
_entity_poly.type
_entity_poly.pdbx_seq_one_letter_code
_entity_poly.pdbx_strand_id
1 'polypeptide(L)'
;MAQNPEFSLDGMTVGYFRGQPRAAGCYSYLPCRGPGHRRMGELLREGGVPTCYYDDGKQRISFEVRGRPAYGQLELDGFRFLMRTKNDA
;
A
#
# COMPACT_ATOMS: atom_id res chain seq x y z
N MET A 1 -20.40 3.55 -4.37
CA MET A 1 -19.55 2.39 -4.01
C MET A 1 -18.15 2.94 -3.77
N ALA A 2 -17.59 2.80 -2.57
CA ALA A 2 -16.21 3.24 -2.33
C ALA A 2 -15.28 2.35 -3.16
N GLN A 3 -14.51 2.94 -4.07
CA GLN A 3 -13.52 2.19 -4.85
C GLN A 3 -12.41 1.72 -3.91
N ASN A 4 -12.03 0.44 -4.01
CA ASN A 4 -10.91 -0.12 -3.27
C ASN A 4 -9.62 0.53 -3.78
N PRO A 5 -8.83 1.21 -2.93
CA PRO A 5 -7.64 1.91 -3.39
C PRO A 5 -6.58 0.90 -3.84
N GLU A 6 -6.11 1.07 -5.07
CA GLU A 6 -4.94 0.38 -5.60
C GLU A 6 -3.69 0.93 -4.92
N PHE A 7 -2.83 0.04 -4.43
CA PHE A 7 -1.53 0.41 -3.89
C PHE A 7 -0.39 -0.24 -4.64
N SER A 8 0.72 0.48 -4.69
CA SER A 8 1.88 0.16 -5.50
C SER A 8 3.18 0.24 -4.69
N LEU A 9 4.15 -0.57 -5.09
CA LEU A 9 5.53 -0.58 -4.60
C LEU A 9 6.43 -0.28 -5.79
N ASP A 10 7.26 0.76 -5.70
CA ASP A 10 8.15 1.19 -6.80
C ASP A 10 7.41 1.38 -8.15
N GLY A 11 6.16 1.86 -8.10
CA GLY A 11 5.31 2.04 -9.28
C GLY A 11 4.66 0.76 -9.81
N MET A 12 4.94 -0.40 -9.21
CA MET A 12 4.31 -1.67 -9.56
C MET A 12 3.11 -1.95 -8.66
N THR A 13 1.94 -2.17 -9.26
CA THR A 13 0.72 -2.51 -8.53
C THR A 13 0.91 -3.79 -7.70
N VAL A 14 0.59 -3.70 -6.41
CA VAL A 14 0.65 -4.79 -5.45
C VAL A 14 -0.74 -5.39 -5.21
N GLY A 15 -1.76 -4.54 -5.14
CA GLY A 15 -3.12 -4.99 -4.87
C GLY A 15 -4.07 -3.85 -4.53
N TYR A 16 -5.24 -4.22 -3.99
CA TYR A 16 -6.31 -3.30 -3.66
C TYR A 16 -6.73 -3.49 -2.21
N PHE A 17 -6.81 -2.44 -1.41
CA PHE A 17 -7.31 -2.57 -0.04
C PHE A 17 -8.84 -2.72 0.00
N ARG A 18 -9.32 -3.53 0.93
CA ARG A 18 -10.75 -3.56 1.29
C ARG A 18 -10.99 -2.48 2.35
N GLY A 19 -11.11 -1.23 1.90
CA GLY A 19 -11.21 -0.04 2.75
C GLY A 19 -10.10 0.96 2.43
N GLN A 20 -9.93 1.98 3.28
CA GLN A 20 -8.94 3.04 3.09
C GLN A 20 -8.02 3.16 4.31
N PRO A 21 -6.89 2.43 4.35
CA PRO A 21 -5.97 2.47 5.49
C PRO A 21 -5.36 3.86 5.68
N ARG A 22 -5.51 4.46 6.87
CA ARG A 22 -4.97 5.79 7.20
C ARG A 22 -4.26 5.82 8.56
N ALA A 23 -4.04 4.67 9.18
CA ALA A 23 -3.37 4.56 10.47
C ALA A 23 -2.69 3.20 10.55
N ALA A 24 -1.77 3.03 11.51
CA ALA A 24 -1.14 1.74 11.75
C ALA A 24 -2.19 0.67 12.11
N GLY A 25 -1.98 -0.55 11.64
CA GLY A 25 -2.87 -1.67 11.92
C GLY A 25 -2.89 -2.75 10.83
N CYS A 26 -3.77 -3.73 11.02
CA CYS A 26 -3.93 -4.85 10.10
C CYS A 26 -5.10 -4.60 9.15
N TYR A 27 -4.83 -4.67 7.84
CA TYR A 27 -5.80 -4.37 6.80
C TYR A 27 -5.96 -5.52 5.81
N SER A 28 -7.21 -5.77 5.44
CA SER A 28 -7.54 -6.73 4.39
C SER A 28 -7.26 -6.15 3.02
N TYR A 29 -6.69 -6.95 2.12
CA TYR A 29 -6.42 -6.57 0.75
C TYR A 29 -6.64 -7.71 -0.23
N LEU A 30 -6.82 -7.37 -1.48
CA LEU A 30 -6.84 -8.27 -2.63
C LEU A 30 -5.49 -8.19 -3.33
N PRO A 31 -4.68 -9.26 -3.33
CA PRO A 31 -3.41 -9.26 -4.02
C PRO A 31 -3.61 -9.25 -5.54
N CYS A 32 -2.88 -8.40 -6.24
CA CYS A 32 -2.76 -8.48 -7.69
C CYS A 32 -1.70 -9.53 -8.04
N ARG A 33 -1.99 -10.45 -8.97
CA ARG A 33 -1.00 -11.43 -9.44
C ARG A 33 -0.03 -10.76 -10.42
N GLY A 34 0.80 -9.87 -9.91
CA GLY A 34 1.76 -9.07 -10.67
C GLY A 34 3.12 -8.93 -9.98
N PRO A 35 4.09 -8.29 -10.67
CA PRO A 35 5.47 -8.17 -10.18
C PRO A 35 5.57 -7.40 -8.86
N GLY A 36 4.70 -6.41 -8.61
CA GLY A 36 4.68 -5.66 -7.37
C GLY A 36 4.38 -6.53 -6.15
N HIS A 37 3.38 -7.41 -6.24
CA HIS A 37 3.04 -8.35 -5.15
C HIS A 37 4.15 -9.33 -4.85
N ARG A 38 4.77 -9.88 -5.91
CA ARG A 38 5.92 -10.78 -5.77
C ARG A 38 7.09 -10.06 -5.10
N ARG A 39 7.46 -8.86 -5.58
CA ARG A 39 8.58 -8.08 -5.06
C ARG A 39 8.39 -7.68 -3.60
N MET A 40 7.19 -7.23 -3.23
CA MET A 40 6.85 -6.95 -1.83
C MET A 40 7.02 -8.21 -0.96
N GLY A 41 6.57 -9.37 -1.46
CA GLY A 41 6.73 -10.65 -0.78
C GLY A 41 8.18 -11.09 -0.59
N GLU A 42 9.05 -10.80 -1.57
CA GLU A 42 10.50 -11.06 -1.50
C GLU A 42 11.17 -10.15 -0.47
N LEU A 43 10.93 -8.84 -0.53
CA LEU A 43 11.50 -7.87 0.41
C LEU A 43 11.14 -8.19 1.87
N LEU A 44 9.87 -8.57 2.13
CA LEU A 44 9.44 -9.00 3.46
C LEU A 44 10.16 -10.28 3.92
N ARG A 45 10.43 -11.22 3.01
CA ARG A 45 11.14 -12.47 3.34
C ARG A 45 12.62 -12.23 3.64
N GLU A 46 13.21 -11.20 3.04
CA GLU A 46 14.59 -10.77 3.28
C GLU A 46 14.73 -9.96 4.59
N GLY A 47 13.63 -9.75 5.33
CA GLY A 47 13.60 -8.94 6.56
C GLY A 47 13.50 -7.44 6.31
N GLY A 48 13.26 -7.02 5.06
CA GLY A 48 13.04 -5.64 4.69
C GLY A 48 11.63 -5.15 5.05
N VAL A 49 11.47 -3.83 5.07
CA VAL A 49 10.19 -3.15 5.30
C VAL A 49 9.83 -2.35 4.05
N PRO A 50 9.14 -2.96 3.07
CA PRO A 50 8.80 -2.25 1.83
C PRO A 50 7.84 -1.10 2.10
N THR A 51 8.12 0.06 1.50
CA THR A 51 7.25 1.24 1.54
C THR A 51 6.36 1.25 0.30
N CYS A 52 5.06 1.11 0.50
CA CYS A 52 4.06 1.19 -0.54
C CYS A 52 3.33 2.52 -0.50
N TYR A 53 2.57 2.83 -1.54
CA TYR A 53 1.69 3.99 -1.54
C TYR A 53 0.39 3.74 -2.31
N TYR A 54 -0.65 4.48 -1.98
CA TYR A 54 -1.82 4.65 -2.84
C TYR A 54 -2.18 6.13 -2.95
N ASP A 55 -2.94 6.48 -3.98
CA ASP A 55 -3.44 7.83 -4.20
C ASP A 55 -4.95 7.87 -3.90
N ASP A 56 -5.41 8.80 -3.05
CA ASP A 56 -6.83 8.96 -2.70
C ASP A 56 -7.54 10.05 -3.53
N GLY A 57 -6.86 10.54 -4.56
CA GLY A 57 -7.30 11.64 -5.43
C GLY A 57 -6.89 13.03 -4.95
N LYS A 58 -6.65 13.23 -3.64
CA LYS A 58 -6.21 14.51 -3.06
C LYS A 58 -4.75 14.47 -2.61
N GLN A 59 -4.31 13.31 -2.15
CA GLN A 59 -2.99 13.11 -1.59
C GLN A 59 -2.48 11.71 -1.92
N ARG A 60 -1.16 11.60 -1.92
CA ARG A 60 -0.47 10.31 -1.89
C ARG A 60 -0.30 9.89 -0.43
N ILE A 61 -0.71 8.67 -0.14
CA ILE A 61 -0.60 8.06 1.18
C ILE A 61 0.43 6.97 1.08
N SER A 62 1.61 7.20 1.67
CA SER A 62 2.69 6.22 1.75
C SER A 62 2.66 5.53 3.11
N PHE A 63 3.03 4.25 3.16
CA PHE A 63 3.02 3.45 4.38
C PHE A 63 4.02 2.30 4.27
N GLU A 64 4.52 1.86 5.41
CA GLU A 64 5.42 0.73 5.56
C GLU A 64 4.60 -0.55 5.73
N VAL A 65 4.95 -1.60 4.99
CA VAL A 65 4.38 -2.94 5.19
C VAL A 65 5.30 -3.69 6.15
N ARG A 66 4.84 -3.89 7.39
CA ARG A 66 5.59 -4.58 8.44
C ARG A 66 5.55 -6.10 8.29
N GLY A 67 4.44 -6.62 7.78
CA GLY A 67 4.25 -8.06 7.69
C GLY A 67 2.96 -8.50 7.02
N ARG A 68 2.82 -9.82 6.92
CA ARG A 68 1.62 -10.52 6.42
C ARG A 68 1.12 -11.47 7.51
N PRO A 69 0.32 -10.98 8.48
CA PRO A 69 -0.12 -11.80 9.61
C PRO A 69 -1.02 -12.97 9.17
N ALA A 70 -1.75 -12.80 8.06
CA ALA A 70 -2.59 -13.84 7.46
C ALA A 70 -2.70 -13.66 5.94
N TYR A 71 -3.20 -14.69 5.25
CA TYR A 71 -3.49 -14.59 3.81
C TYR A 71 -4.54 -13.49 3.56
N GLY A 72 -4.22 -12.57 2.64
CA GLY A 72 -5.08 -11.43 2.33
C GLY A 72 -5.08 -10.33 3.39
N GLN A 73 -4.13 -10.34 4.34
CA GLN A 73 -3.92 -9.28 5.33
C GLN A 73 -2.50 -8.72 5.28
N LEU A 74 -2.38 -7.42 5.51
CA LEU A 74 -1.11 -6.71 5.68
C LEU A 74 -1.12 -5.95 6.99
N GLU A 75 -0.03 -6.03 7.73
CA GLU A 75 0.25 -5.14 8.85
C GLU A 75 0.97 -3.90 8.32
N LEU A 76 0.36 -2.74 8.54
CA LEU A 76 0.81 -1.45 8.01
C LEU A 76 1.21 -0.51 9.15
N ASP A 77 2.20 0.33 8.89
CA ASP A 77 2.70 1.34 9.82
C ASP A 77 3.32 2.52 9.04
N GLY A 78 3.89 3.51 9.74
CA GLY A 78 4.73 4.54 9.12
C GLY A 78 4.01 5.44 8.12
N PHE A 79 2.72 5.69 8.33
CA PHE A 79 1.89 6.45 7.39
C PHE A 79 2.40 7.88 7.19
N ARG A 80 2.53 8.28 5.93
CA ARG A 80 2.87 9.65 5.50
C ARG A 80 1.87 10.14 4.48
N PHE A 81 1.37 11.35 4.68
CA PHE A 81 0.34 11.97 3.85
C PHE A 81 0.96 13.15 3.09
N LEU A 82 1.13 12.97 1.77
CA LEU A 82 1.70 13.98 0.89
C LEU A 82 0.58 14.58 0.05
N MET A 83 0.20 15.83 0.36
CA MET A 83 -0.78 16.56 -0.45
C MET A 83 -0.28 16.69 -1.88
N ARG A 84 -1.12 16.37 -2.87
CA ARG A 84 -0.84 16.74 -4.25
C ARG A 84 -1.11 18.24 -4.36
N THR A 85 -0.06 19.06 -4.24
CA THR A 85 -0.18 20.46 -4.63
C THR A 85 -0.43 20.51 -6.13
N LYS A 86 -1.64 20.88 -6.53
CA LYS A 86 -1.89 21.35 -7.90
C LYS A 86 -1.05 22.60 -8.09
N ASN A 87 0.16 22.43 -8.59
CA ASN A 87 0.94 23.51 -9.15
C ASN A 87 1.18 23.13 -10.61
N ASP A 88 0.20 23.47 -11.45
CA ASP A 88 0.45 23.91 -12.82
C ASP A 88 -0.77 24.75 -13.23
N ALA A 89 -0.46 25.99 -13.58
CA ALA A 89 -1.36 27.06 -13.96
C ALA A 89 -1.81 26.94 -15.42
#